data_AF-A0A2G9WRK4-F1
#
_entry.id   AF-A0A2G9WRK4-F1
#
_cell.length_a   1.000
_cell.length_b   1.000
_cell.length_c   1.000
_cell.angle_alpha   90.00
_cell.angle_beta   90.00
_cell.angle_gamma   90.00
#
_symmetry.space_group_name_H-M   'P 1'
#
loop_
_entity.id
_entity.type
_entity.pdbx_description
1 polymer ?
#
loop_
_entity_poly.entity_id
_entity_poly.type
_entity_poly.pdbx_seq_one_letter_code
_entity_poly.pdbx_strand_id
1 'polypeptide(L)'
;MSISSDTDGSGVAIGALDGSIDGQSFSSFFGFNAVFTGSSASNIKVSSSLLADSGTLAVGTLSTNKTSGTVLTPGSTLVANALNSALTTSYSYAATGSIGSMKGTLTAYASRIVAAFATRASSAENALTRTEALQASIANTVSSKSGVNIDEETARLQDYQTLYSAAAQVIRIAREMFERLLAAVG
;
A
#
# COMPACT_ATOMS: atom_id res chain seq x y z
N MET A 1 19.90 8.78 -43.28
CA MET A 1 20.96 7.74 -43.23
C MET A 1 20.32 6.45 -42.74
N SER A 2 20.27 5.41 -43.57
CA SER A 2 19.86 4.07 -43.18
C SER A 2 21.10 3.26 -42.83
N ILE A 3 21.08 2.59 -41.68
CA ILE A 3 22.12 1.64 -41.29
C ILE A 3 21.50 0.24 -41.44
N SER A 4 22.03 -0.57 -42.35
CA SER A 4 21.55 -1.93 -42.64
C SER A 4 22.69 -2.95 -42.48
N SER A 5 22.34 -4.15 -42.02
CA SER A 5 23.25 -5.31 -41.97
C SER A 5 23.18 -6.07 -43.31
N ASP A 6 24.31 -6.55 -43.80
CA ASP A 6 24.41 -7.39 -45.01
C ASP A 6 24.30 -8.89 -44.67
N THR A 7 24.06 -9.24 -43.41
CA THR A 7 23.95 -10.62 -42.94
C THR A 7 22.56 -10.89 -42.38
N ASP A 8 21.86 -11.84 -43.00
CA ASP A 8 20.51 -12.25 -42.62
C ASP A 8 20.45 -12.66 -41.14
N GLY A 9 19.45 -12.13 -40.42
CA GLY A 9 19.22 -12.42 -39.00
C GLY A 9 20.21 -11.77 -38.02
N SER A 10 21.24 -11.07 -38.50
CA SER A 10 22.19 -10.34 -37.65
C SER A 10 21.86 -8.84 -37.65
N GLY A 11 21.36 -8.33 -36.53
CA GLY A 11 21.15 -6.89 -36.35
C GLY A 11 22.46 -6.09 -36.34
N VAL A 12 22.38 -4.77 -36.48
CA VAL A 12 23.56 -3.90 -36.38
C VAL A 12 23.89 -3.63 -34.92
N ALA A 13 25.03 -4.14 -34.42
CA ALA A 13 25.50 -3.81 -33.08
C ALA A 13 26.28 -2.48 -33.12
N ILE A 14 25.80 -1.48 -32.37
CA ILE A 14 26.47 -0.19 -32.23
C ILE A 14 27.16 -0.14 -30.86
N GLY A 15 28.48 -0.32 -30.87
CA GLY A 15 29.33 -0.28 -29.68
C GLY A 15 29.74 1.13 -29.27
N ALA A 16 30.00 1.32 -27.97
CA ALA A 16 30.69 2.49 -27.44
C ALA A 16 32.20 2.17 -27.43
N LEU A 17 33.00 2.84 -28.26
CA LEU A 17 34.45 2.62 -28.26
C LEU A 17 35.16 3.68 -27.39
N ASP A 18 34.98 4.95 -27.71
CA ASP A 18 35.56 6.10 -27.01
C ASP A 18 34.70 7.38 -27.11
N GLY A 19 33.83 7.47 -28.12
CA GLY A 19 32.90 8.57 -28.30
C GLY A 19 31.77 8.58 -27.26
N SER A 20 31.69 9.67 -26.49
CA SER A 20 30.51 10.00 -25.68
C SER A 20 29.83 11.26 -26.20
N ILE A 21 28.50 11.28 -26.12
CA ILE A 21 27.67 12.46 -26.31
C ILE A 21 27.06 12.72 -24.94
N ASP A 22 27.42 13.84 -24.31
CA ASP A 22 26.96 14.21 -22.96
C ASP A 22 27.27 13.13 -21.89
N GLY A 23 28.45 12.49 -21.99
CA GLY A 23 28.87 11.42 -21.06
C GLY A 23 28.23 10.05 -21.31
N GLN A 24 27.29 9.95 -22.25
CA GLN A 24 26.63 8.70 -22.63
C GLN A 24 27.23 8.15 -23.92
N SER A 25 27.24 6.82 -24.09
CA SER A 25 27.61 6.22 -25.38
C SER A 25 26.63 6.62 -26.48
N PHE A 26 27.08 6.67 -27.73
CA PHE A 26 26.21 6.93 -28.89
C PHE A 26 24.95 6.03 -28.88
N SER A 27 25.10 4.74 -28.58
CA SER A 27 23.98 3.80 -28.52
C SER A 27 23.04 4.05 -27.33
N SER A 28 23.54 4.58 -26.21
CA SER A 28 22.69 4.97 -25.08
C SER A 28 22.00 6.32 -25.31
N PHE A 29 22.67 7.29 -25.96
CA PHE A 29 22.11 8.60 -26.28
C PHE A 29 20.95 8.50 -27.29
N PHE A 30 21.10 7.63 -28.30
CA PHE A 30 20.06 7.42 -29.32
C PHE A 30 19.16 6.19 -29.06
N GLY A 31 19.34 5.47 -27.94
CA GLY A 31 18.46 4.39 -27.50
C GLY A 31 18.57 3.06 -28.27
N PHE A 32 19.60 2.86 -29.08
CA PHE A 32 19.80 1.67 -29.94
C PHE A 32 20.17 0.38 -29.18
N ASN A 33 20.27 0.39 -27.85
CA ASN A 33 20.46 -0.80 -27.01
C ASN A 33 19.81 -0.64 -25.62
N ALA A 34 18.69 0.08 -25.56
CA ALA A 34 17.99 0.35 -24.31
C ALA A 34 17.23 -0.90 -23.83
N VAL A 35 17.78 -1.60 -22.82
CA VAL A 35 17.06 -2.69 -22.10
C VAL A 35 15.89 -2.11 -21.29
N PHE A 36 16.08 -0.92 -20.72
CA PHE A 36 15.07 -0.18 -20.00
C PHE A 36 14.82 1.18 -20.68
N THR A 37 13.56 1.60 -20.71
CA THR A 37 13.12 2.93 -21.13
C THR A 37 12.47 3.64 -19.94
N GLY A 38 12.48 4.97 -19.95
CA GLY A 38 12.02 5.78 -18.83
C GLY A 38 13.12 6.71 -18.33
N SER A 39 12.70 7.81 -17.71
CA SER A 39 13.57 8.89 -17.22
C SER A 39 13.60 8.99 -15.69
N SER A 40 12.70 8.28 -15.01
CA SER A 40 12.47 8.34 -13.56
C SER A 40 12.14 6.95 -13.01
N ALA A 41 12.31 6.76 -11.70
CA ALA A 41 11.94 5.51 -11.04
C ALA A 41 10.45 5.14 -11.17
N SER A 42 9.58 6.13 -11.41
CA SER A 42 8.13 5.92 -11.60
C SER A 42 7.73 5.46 -13.00
N ASN A 43 8.60 5.63 -14.02
CA ASN A 43 8.29 5.31 -15.42
C ASN A 43 9.29 4.37 -16.08
N ILE A 44 10.27 3.87 -15.32
CA ILE A 44 11.21 2.85 -15.79
C ILE A 44 10.45 1.57 -16.15
N LYS A 45 10.67 1.07 -17.36
CA LYS A 45 10.04 -0.14 -17.90
C LYS A 45 10.98 -0.83 -18.87
N VAL A 46 10.82 -2.14 -19.06
CA VAL A 46 11.54 -2.86 -20.13
C VAL A 46 11.08 -2.30 -21.49
N SER A 47 12.00 -2.17 -22.45
CA SER A 47 11.67 -1.63 -23.76
C SER A 47 10.62 -2.49 -24.47
N SER A 48 9.63 -1.84 -25.11
CA SER A 48 8.51 -2.54 -25.77
C SER A 48 8.97 -3.47 -26.89
N SER A 49 10.07 -3.14 -27.55
CA SER A 49 10.70 -4.00 -28.57
C SER A 49 11.21 -5.32 -27.97
N LEU A 50 11.80 -5.29 -26.76
CA LEU A 50 12.25 -6.49 -26.04
C LEU A 50 11.08 -7.32 -25.50
N LEU A 51 9.97 -6.68 -25.12
CA LEU A 51 8.74 -7.40 -24.74
C LEU A 51 8.09 -8.10 -25.93
N ALA A 52 8.09 -7.45 -27.11
CA ALA A 52 7.50 -8.00 -28.31
C ALA A 52 8.35 -9.12 -28.92
N ASP A 53 9.68 -8.98 -28.88
CA ASP A 53 10.62 -9.97 -29.36
C ASP A 53 11.93 -9.92 -28.56
N SER A 54 12.19 -10.97 -27.78
CA SER A 54 13.41 -11.11 -26.98
C SER A 54 14.68 -11.27 -27.83
N GLY A 55 14.56 -11.64 -29.11
CA GLY A 55 15.65 -11.67 -30.08
C GLY A 55 16.22 -10.30 -30.45
N THR A 56 15.51 -9.22 -30.10
CA THR A 56 15.99 -7.84 -30.28
C THR A 56 17.03 -7.42 -29.25
N LEU A 57 17.30 -8.26 -28.23
CA LEU A 57 18.39 -8.03 -27.29
C LEU A 57 19.74 -8.23 -27.98
N ALA A 58 20.54 -7.17 -28.07
CA ALA A 58 21.91 -7.29 -28.56
C ALA A 58 22.78 -8.06 -27.54
N VAL A 59 23.07 -9.33 -27.84
CA VAL A 59 23.88 -10.22 -26.98
C VAL A 59 25.39 -10.16 -27.26
N GLY A 60 25.76 -9.64 -28.43
CA GLY A 60 27.14 -9.44 -28.86
C GLY A 60 27.71 -8.10 -28.39
N THR A 61 28.95 -8.11 -27.91
CA THR A 61 29.72 -6.88 -27.65
C THR A 61 30.87 -6.79 -28.65
N LEU A 62 31.19 -5.57 -29.08
CA LEU A 62 32.38 -5.30 -29.87
C LEU A 62 33.63 -5.60 -29.04
N SER A 63 34.52 -6.46 -29.54
CA SER A 63 35.79 -6.73 -28.85
C SER A 63 36.72 -5.52 -28.97
N THR A 64 37.04 -4.89 -27.84
CA THR A 64 37.99 -3.75 -27.78
C THR A 64 39.46 -4.17 -27.91
N ASN A 65 39.74 -5.47 -27.87
CA ASN A 65 41.08 -6.04 -27.92
C ASN A 65 41.51 -6.51 -29.33
N LYS A 66 40.66 -6.33 -30.35
CA LYS A 66 40.97 -6.69 -31.74
C LYS A 66 40.79 -5.48 -32.65
N THR A 67 41.90 -5.02 -33.22
CA THR A 67 41.95 -3.91 -34.17
C THR A 67 41.80 -4.36 -35.63
N SER A 68 41.72 -5.67 -35.90
CA SER A 68 41.56 -6.23 -37.26
C SER A 68 40.88 -7.61 -37.22
N GLY A 69 39.99 -7.91 -38.19
CA GLY A 69 39.23 -9.15 -38.30
C GLY A 69 37.78 -9.04 -37.79
N THR A 70 37.08 -10.17 -37.68
CA THR A 70 35.71 -10.24 -37.15
C THR A 70 35.70 -9.83 -35.67
N VAL A 71 35.36 -8.57 -35.41
CA VAL A 71 35.33 -7.93 -34.08
C VAL A 71 34.06 -8.23 -33.28
N LEU A 72 33.06 -8.86 -33.91
CA LEU A 72 31.85 -9.41 -33.29
C LEU A 72 31.84 -10.92 -33.47
N THR A 73 31.92 -11.69 -32.39
CA THR A 73 31.84 -13.15 -32.47
C THR A 73 30.38 -13.59 -32.69
N PRO A 74 30.06 -14.30 -33.79
CA PRO A 74 28.74 -14.90 -33.98
C PRO A 74 28.41 -15.82 -32.79
N GLY A 75 27.19 -15.71 -32.25
CA GLY A 75 26.77 -16.48 -31.08
C GLY A 75 27.32 -16.00 -29.73
N SER A 76 27.90 -14.80 -29.65
CA SER A 76 28.32 -14.21 -28.36
C SER A 76 27.16 -14.10 -27.37
N THR A 77 27.36 -14.61 -26.15
CA THR A 77 26.42 -14.53 -25.02
C THR A 77 26.87 -13.55 -23.93
N LEU A 78 27.85 -12.70 -24.22
CA LEU A 78 28.49 -11.82 -23.23
C LEU A 78 27.52 -10.88 -22.52
N VAL A 79 26.64 -10.17 -23.26
CA VAL A 79 25.65 -9.27 -22.63
C VAL A 79 24.60 -10.07 -21.85
N ALA A 80 24.19 -11.24 -22.34
CA ALA A 80 23.23 -12.10 -21.64
C ALA A 80 23.80 -12.61 -20.30
N ASN A 81 25.08 -13.03 -20.29
CA ASN A 81 25.78 -13.42 -19.07
C ASN A 81 25.99 -12.24 -18.11
N ALA A 82 26.31 -11.06 -18.63
CA ALA A 82 26.45 -9.85 -17.83
C ALA A 82 25.11 -9.42 -17.21
N LEU A 83 24.01 -9.51 -17.96
CA LEU A 83 22.65 -9.22 -17.47
C LEU A 83 22.23 -10.22 -16.39
N ASN A 84 22.44 -11.52 -16.63
CA ASN A 84 22.18 -12.55 -15.63
C ASN A 84 23.02 -12.35 -14.37
N SER A 85 24.30 -11.99 -14.53
CA SER A 85 25.18 -11.64 -13.42
C SER A 85 24.67 -10.40 -12.68
N ALA A 86 24.23 -9.36 -13.38
CA ALA A 86 23.67 -8.16 -12.76
C ALA A 86 22.39 -8.45 -11.96
N LEU A 87 21.55 -9.38 -12.41
CA LEU A 87 20.32 -9.79 -11.70
C LEU A 87 20.59 -10.69 -10.49
N THR A 88 21.64 -11.51 -10.56
CA THR A 88 21.98 -12.50 -9.52
C THR A 88 23.04 -12.00 -8.53
N THR A 89 23.79 -10.96 -8.87
CA THR A 89 24.77 -10.34 -7.98
C THR A 89 24.07 -9.65 -6.83
N SER A 90 24.61 -9.85 -5.63
CA SER A 90 24.11 -9.16 -4.44
C SER A 90 24.71 -7.77 -4.32
N TYR A 91 23.85 -6.76 -4.20
CA TYR A 91 24.24 -5.38 -3.94
C TYR A 91 23.97 -5.01 -2.48
N SER A 92 24.67 -3.98 -2.01
CA SER A 92 24.39 -3.39 -0.70
C SER A 92 23.39 -2.26 -0.86
N TYR A 93 22.24 -2.39 -0.21
CA TYR A 93 21.18 -1.39 -0.18
C TYR A 93 21.22 -0.66 1.15
N ALA A 94 21.29 0.67 1.10
CA ALA A 94 21.16 1.51 2.28
C ALA A 94 19.73 1.42 2.85
N ALA A 95 19.58 1.77 4.12
CA ALA A 95 18.26 1.87 4.72
C ALA A 95 17.44 2.97 4.02
N THR A 96 16.18 2.69 3.71
CA THR A 96 15.27 3.64 3.07
C THR A 96 13.85 3.52 3.64
N GLY A 97 13.29 4.62 4.11
CA GLY A 97 11.98 4.65 4.76
C GLY A 97 11.90 3.65 5.93
N SER A 98 10.98 2.67 5.82
CA SER A 98 10.77 1.61 6.82
C SER A 98 11.61 0.34 6.56
N ILE A 99 12.47 0.35 5.56
CA ILE A 99 13.26 -0.81 5.13
C ILE A 99 14.69 -0.62 5.63
N GLY A 100 15.12 -1.47 6.56
CA GLY A 100 16.49 -1.49 7.06
C GLY A 100 17.51 -1.84 5.97
N SER A 101 18.79 -1.49 6.20
CA SER A 101 19.88 -1.82 5.27
C SER A 101 19.95 -3.32 5.03
N MET A 102 20.23 -3.73 3.79
CA MET A 102 20.37 -5.15 3.45
C MET A 102 21.39 -5.37 2.36
N LYS A 103 21.93 -6.59 2.31
CA LYS A 103 22.66 -7.10 1.15
C LYS A 103 21.84 -8.21 0.51
N GLY A 104 21.70 -8.18 -0.80
CA GLY A 104 20.95 -9.20 -1.54
C GLY A 104 20.82 -8.87 -3.00
N THR A 105 20.14 -9.73 -3.75
CA THR A 105 19.85 -9.50 -5.16
C THR A 105 18.78 -8.42 -5.32
N LEU A 106 18.65 -7.90 -6.55
CA LEU A 106 17.59 -6.95 -6.90
C LEU A 106 16.19 -7.52 -6.58
N THR A 107 15.96 -8.79 -6.89
CA THR A 107 14.70 -9.48 -6.60
C THR A 107 14.41 -9.53 -5.10
N ALA A 108 15.41 -9.89 -4.29
CA ALA A 108 15.25 -9.94 -2.83
C ALA A 108 14.92 -8.55 -2.26
N TYR A 109 15.54 -7.50 -2.79
CA TYR A 109 15.25 -6.13 -2.38
C TYR A 109 13.83 -5.70 -2.77
N ALA A 110 13.40 -5.99 -4.00
CA ALA A 110 12.04 -5.71 -4.47
C ALA A 110 10.98 -6.45 -3.63
N SER A 111 11.19 -7.73 -3.31
CA SER A 111 10.30 -8.49 -2.44
C SER A 111 10.22 -7.89 -1.03
N ARG A 112 11.33 -7.38 -0.49
CA ARG A 112 11.34 -6.73 0.83
C ARG A 112 10.57 -5.41 0.83
N ILE A 113 10.64 -4.64 -0.26
CA ILE A 113 9.82 -3.44 -0.44
C ILE A 113 8.34 -3.80 -0.38
N VAL A 114 7.92 -4.79 -1.18
CA VAL A 114 6.52 -5.24 -1.21
C VAL A 114 6.08 -5.74 0.16
N ALA A 115 6.91 -6.53 0.85
CA ALA A 115 6.62 -7.03 2.19
C ALA A 115 6.45 -5.89 3.20
N ALA A 116 7.31 -4.86 3.17
CA ALA A 116 7.19 -3.71 4.07
C ALA A 116 5.88 -2.95 3.84
N PHE A 117 5.46 -2.76 2.59
CA PHE A 117 4.15 -2.17 2.27
C PHE A 117 3.00 -3.04 2.74
N ALA A 118 3.07 -4.36 2.52
CA ALA A 118 2.05 -5.31 2.97
C ALA A 118 1.89 -5.32 4.50
N THR A 119 2.99 -5.34 5.25
CA THR A 119 2.96 -5.24 6.72
C THR A 119 2.34 -3.94 7.19
N ARG A 120 2.65 -2.82 6.53
CA ARG A 120 2.07 -1.51 6.86
C ARG A 120 0.57 -1.46 6.56
N ALA A 121 0.15 -1.99 5.41
CA ALA A 121 -1.26 -2.11 5.04
C ALA A 121 -2.04 -2.97 6.06
N SER A 122 -1.54 -4.17 6.36
CA SER A 122 -2.15 -5.07 7.34
C SER A 122 -2.22 -4.44 8.74
N SER A 123 -1.20 -3.68 9.15
CA SER A 123 -1.23 -2.95 10.43
C SER A 123 -2.31 -1.86 10.46
N ALA A 124 -2.50 -1.16 9.34
CA ALA A 124 -3.54 -0.14 9.20
C ALA A 124 -4.95 -0.75 9.20
N GLU A 125 -5.15 -1.86 8.49
CA GLU A 125 -6.41 -2.62 8.51
C GLU A 125 -6.75 -3.11 9.91
N ASN A 126 -5.79 -3.71 10.60
CA ASN A 126 -5.97 -4.16 11.99
C ASN A 126 -6.31 -3.00 12.93
N ALA A 127 -5.69 -1.83 12.75
CA ALA A 127 -6.01 -0.64 13.52
C ALA A 127 -7.42 -0.12 13.25
N LEU A 128 -7.87 -0.16 11.98
CA LEU A 128 -9.23 0.18 11.59
C LEU A 128 -10.24 -0.76 12.26
N THR A 129 -10.09 -2.07 12.11
CA THR A 129 -11.00 -3.06 12.71
C THR A 129 -11.07 -2.93 14.23
N ARG A 130 -9.94 -2.67 14.90
CA ARG A 130 -9.93 -2.41 16.35
C ARG A 130 -10.73 -1.16 16.73
N THR A 131 -10.59 -0.10 15.92
CA THR A 131 -11.29 1.16 16.16
C THR A 131 -12.80 1.01 15.94
N GLU A 132 -13.21 0.28 14.91
CA GLU A 132 -14.62 -0.04 14.65
C GLU A 132 -15.23 -0.89 15.77
N ALA A 133 -14.50 -1.93 16.24
CA ALA A 133 -14.94 -2.75 17.36
C ALA A 133 -15.07 -1.95 18.66
N LEU A 134 -14.11 -1.06 18.93
CA LEU A 134 -14.17 -0.15 20.07
C LEU A 134 -15.35 0.82 19.96
N GLN A 135 -15.58 1.41 18.79
CA GLN A 135 -16.70 2.30 18.53
C GLN A 135 -18.04 1.58 18.76
N ALA A 136 -18.20 0.36 18.25
CA ALA A 136 -19.39 -0.45 18.47
C ALA A 136 -19.60 -0.79 19.96
N SER A 137 -18.51 -1.12 20.67
CA SER A 137 -18.56 -1.38 22.12
C SER A 137 -18.99 -0.14 22.92
N ILE A 138 -18.46 1.04 22.57
CA ILE A 138 -18.85 2.31 23.19
C ILE A 138 -20.31 2.63 22.86
N ALA A 139 -20.75 2.49 21.61
CA ALA A 139 -22.13 2.72 21.21
C ALA A 139 -23.11 1.82 21.97
N ASN A 140 -22.78 0.53 22.12
CA ASN A 140 -23.57 -0.41 22.92
C ASN A 140 -23.58 -0.01 24.40
N THR A 141 -22.44 0.38 24.97
CA THR A 141 -22.36 0.82 26.37
C THR A 141 -23.20 2.08 26.61
N VAL A 142 -23.13 3.06 25.71
CA VAL A 142 -23.96 4.27 25.77
C VAL A 142 -25.44 3.90 25.68
N SER A 143 -25.83 3.08 24.70
CA SER A 143 -27.21 2.61 24.54
C SER A 143 -27.73 1.84 25.76
N SER A 144 -26.92 0.97 26.36
CA SER A 144 -27.30 0.24 27.58
C SER A 144 -27.41 1.13 28.82
N LYS A 145 -26.64 2.21 28.91
CA LYS A 145 -26.71 3.18 30.02
C LYS A 145 -27.82 4.21 29.83
N SER A 146 -28.07 4.65 28.59
CA SER A 146 -29.15 5.57 28.25
C SER A 146 -30.48 4.86 28.00
N GLY A 147 -30.46 3.54 27.92
CA GLY A 147 -31.63 2.70 27.76
C GLY A 147 -32.49 2.76 29.01
N VAL A 148 -33.47 3.66 29.00
CA VAL A 148 -34.54 3.68 29.98
C VAL A 148 -35.45 2.50 29.66
N ASN A 149 -35.61 1.59 30.62
CA ASN A 149 -36.53 0.48 30.46
C ASN A 149 -37.93 1.04 30.68
N ILE A 150 -38.65 1.38 29.60
CA ILE A 150 -39.94 2.07 29.67
C ILE A 150 -40.95 1.29 30.52
N ASP A 151 -40.88 -0.04 30.54
CA ASP A 151 -41.73 -0.87 31.41
C ASP A 151 -41.42 -0.67 32.89
N GLU A 152 -40.13 -0.49 33.24
CA GLU A 152 -39.70 -0.20 34.62
C GLU A 152 -40.00 1.25 35.02
N GLU A 153 -39.79 2.21 34.11
CA GLU A 153 -40.17 3.61 34.31
C GLU A 153 -41.70 3.75 34.43
N THR A 154 -42.47 2.98 33.66
CA THR A 154 -43.94 2.94 33.69
C THR A 154 -44.47 2.30 34.98
N ALA A 155 -43.85 1.20 35.43
CA ALA A 155 -44.17 0.60 36.71
C ALA A 155 -43.92 1.58 37.88
N ARG A 156 -42.78 2.29 37.86
CA ARG A 156 -42.48 3.34 38.83
C ARG A 156 -43.46 4.51 38.75
N LEU A 157 -43.86 4.92 37.53
CA LEU A 157 -44.89 5.94 37.33
C LEU A 157 -46.24 5.50 37.90
N GLN A 158 -46.65 4.25 37.70
CA GLN A 158 -47.90 3.72 38.24
C GLN A 158 -47.87 3.66 39.78
N ASP A 159 -46.75 3.28 40.36
CA ASP A 159 -46.54 3.34 41.82
C ASP A 159 -46.62 4.78 42.34
N TYR A 160 -45.97 5.74 41.67
CA TYR A 160 -46.07 7.15 42.05
C TYR A 160 -47.50 7.69 41.91
N GLN A 161 -48.23 7.31 40.87
CA GLN A 161 -49.64 7.67 40.71
C GLN A 161 -50.50 7.09 41.83
N THR A 162 -50.24 5.84 42.22
CA THR A 162 -50.95 5.16 43.32
C THR A 162 -50.65 5.83 44.66
N LEU A 163 -49.39 6.11 44.96
CA LEU A 163 -48.97 6.82 46.18
C LEU A 163 -49.55 8.23 46.23
N TYR A 164 -49.57 8.95 45.10
CA TYR A 164 -50.16 10.28 45.03
C TYR A 164 -51.67 10.26 45.27
N SER A 165 -52.38 9.32 44.66
CA SER A 165 -53.82 9.13 44.90
C SER A 165 -54.11 8.78 46.37
N ALA A 166 -53.31 7.89 46.96
CA ALA A 166 -53.39 7.55 48.38
C ALA A 166 -53.14 8.77 49.27
N ALA A 167 -52.10 9.56 48.99
CA ALA A 167 -51.80 10.79 49.73
C ALA A 167 -52.93 11.83 49.62
N ALA A 168 -53.49 12.02 48.42
CA ALA A 168 -54.64 12.91 48.21
C ALA A 168 -55.88 12.46 49.00
N GLN A 169 -56.11 11.14 49.08
CA GLN A 169 -57.21 10.57 49.84
C GLN A 169 -57.00 10.72 51.35
N VAL A 170 -55.78 10.52 51.85
CA VAL A 170 -55.42 10.81 53.25
C VAL A 170 -55.64 12.28 53.59
N ILE A 171 -55.22 13.21 52.71
CA ILE A 171 -55.45 14.65 52.90
C ILE A 171 -56.94 14.99 52.89
N ARG A 172 -57.75 14.34 52.06
CA ARG A 172 -59.21 14.54 52.04
C ARG A 172 -59.84 14.06 53.35
N ILE A 173 -59.50 12.87 53.82
CA ILE A 173 -60.01 12.33 55.09
C ILE A 173 -59.59 13.24 56.26
N ALA A 174 -58.33 13.71 56.26
CA ALA A 174 -57.87 14.65 57.27
C ALA A 174 -58.68 15.97 57.27
N ARG A 175 -58.99 16.53 56.09
CA ARG A 175 -59.87 17.71 55.97
C ARG A 175 -61.29 17.44 56.45
N GLU A 176 -61.91 16.34 56.05
CA GLU A 176 -63.25 15.96 56.51
C GLU A 176 -63.32 15.81 58.03
N MET A 177 -62.28 15.22 58.64
CA MET A 177 -62.19 15.10 60.10
C MET A 177 -62.01 16.46 60.77
N PHE A 178 -61.21 17.36 60.18
CA PHE A 178 -61.01 18.71 60.68
C PHE A 178 -62.29 19.56 60.61
N GLU A 179 -63.02 19.49 59.50
CA GLU A 179 -64.31 20.16 59.32
C GLU A 179 -65.36 19.66 60.30
N ARG A 180 -65.43 18.34 60.56
CA ARG A 180 -66.34 17.77 61.58
C ARG A 180 -66.01 18.26 62.99
N LEU A 181 -64.74 18.38 63.33
CA LEU A 181 -64.32 18.94 64.63
C LEU A 181 -64.70 20.42 64.74
N LEU A 182 -64.54 21.19 63.66
CA LEU A 182 -64.91 22.60 63.63
C LEU A 182 -66.43 22.78 63.77
N ALA A 183 -67.23 21.95 63.10
CA ALA A 183 -68.69 21.97 63.16
C ALA A 183 -69.28 21.50 64.49
N ALA A 184 -68.51 20.77 65.31
CA ALA A 184 -68.93 20.34 66.65
C ALA A 184 -68.59 21.37 67.76
N VAL A 185 -67.72 22.34 67.46
CA VAL A 185 -67.28 23.40 68.38
C VAL A 185 -67.99 24.74 68.12
N GLY A 186 -68.66 24.90 66.97
CA GLY A 186 -69.60 26.00 66.70
C GLY A 186 -71.03 25.60 67.01
#